data_AF-A0A9Q4D0L7-F1
#
_entry.id   AF-A0A9Q4D0L7-F1
#
_cell.length_a   1.000
_cell.length_b   1.000
_cell.length_c   1.000
_cell.angle_alpha   90.00
_cell.angle_beta   90.00
_cell.angle_gamma   90.00
#
_symmetry.space_group_name_H-M   'P 1'
#
loop_
_entity.id
_entity.type
_entity.pdbx_description
1 polymer ?
#
loop_
_entity_poly.entity_id
_entity_poly.type
_entity_poly.pdbx_seq_one_letter_code
_entity_poly.pdbx_strand_id
1 'polypeptide(L)'
;MDAGQNGHQGVDATMAQAAIEYAYDQGWSDGLPLVPATRELVDRFLAAGGRPADEVIGHLQQVDRTVTVELLAINAAMAGCRPEYFPVVLAAWRALTKERATSGGGWQSTSGPAPLVIVNGAIRKELGINHSGGVFGPGFRPNATIGRAIGLTVRNAYGIRPHELEQATQGLPGRWSIVVAENEEESPWPPLAEDLGVPGNAVITTLLRTCEFVDNRHTSDPEQLLADFADSIGRSGAWIFKHAGAGVVLCPEHAQLLARAGYSRRDVARWLVEHSGRTTAQLQAVGKDNAEQNGVRFPGQGEDPERFQPTLADPDKVIVAVAGSRNAGISMVVRYFADWSGTPVPVIGPEAAAITHDSSIPEEALHG
;
A
#
# COMPACT_ATOMS: atom_id res chain seq x y z
N MET A 1 -50.62 -7.93 17.49
CA MET A 1 -50.45 -6.48 17.43
C MET A 1 -49.79 -6.18 16.11
N ASP A 2 -50.53 -5.45 15.28
CA ASP A 2 -50.27 -5.15 13.88
C ASP A 2 -49.04 -4.23 13.78
N ALA A 3 -47.96 -4.72 13.16
CA ALA A 3 -46.79 -3.90 12.88
C ALA A 3 -47.01 -3.24 11.52
N GLY A 4 -47.27 -1.93 11.58
CA GLY A 4 -47.66 -1.11 10.45
C GLY A 4 -46.78 -1.27 9.22
N GLN A 5 -47.47 -1.26 8.07
CA GLN A 5 -46.91 -1.10 6.74
C GLN A 5 -46.17 0.24 6.65
N ASN A 6 -44.88 0.25 7.01
CA ASN A 6 -43.96 1.27 6.51
C ASN A 6 -43.52 0.82 5.11
N GLY A 7 -43.85 1.63 4.10
CA GLY A 7 -43.53 1.40 2.69
C GLY A 7 -42.05 1.48 2.37
N HIS A 8 -41.24 0.56 2.91
CA HIS A 8 -40.00 0.18 2.24
C HIS A 8 -40.38 -0.65 1.02
N GLN A 9 -40.11 -0.14 -0.19
CA GLN A 9 -39.91 -1.04 -1.32
C GLN A 9 -38.83 -2.03 -0.88
N GLY A 10 -39.23 -3.27 -0.62
CA GLY A 10 -38.32 -4.31 -0.20
C GLY A 10 -37.22 -4.45 -1.26
N VAL A 11 -35.96 -4.56 -0.80
CA VAL A 11 -34.86 -4.92 -1.69
C VAL A 11 -35.20 -6.28 -2.30
N ASP A 12 -35.22 -6.37 -3.63
CA ASP A 12 -35.36 -7.65 -4.31
C ASP A 12 -34.02 -8.42 -4.18
N ALA A 13 -33.96 -9.25 -3.15
CA ALA A 13 -32.78 -10.07 -2.85
C ALA A 13 -32.45 -11.05 -4.00
N THR A 14 -33.46 -11.50 -4.75
CA THR A 14 -33.27 -12.43 -5.87
C THR A 14 -32.54 -11.72 -7.00
N MET A 15 -32.99 -10.51 -7.36
CA MET A 15 -32.33 -9.69 -8.37
C MET A 15 -30.93 -9.26 -7.93
N ALA A 16 -30.74 -8.92 -6.66
CA ALA A 16 -29.42 -8.59 -6.11
C ALA A 16 -28.44 -9.78 -6.22
N GLN A 17 -28.90 -10.99 -5.87
CA GLN A 17 -28.10 -12.20 -6.02
C GLN A 17 -27.78 -12.50 -7.49
N ALA A 18 -28.77 -12.41 -8.38
CA ALA A 18 -28.57 -12.64 -9.81
C ALA A 18 -27.52 -11.70 -10.42
N ALA A 19 -27.49 -10.43 -10.00
CA ALA A 19 -26.48 -9.47 -10.44
C ALA A 19 -25.07 -9.83 -9.93
N ILE A 20 -24.97 -10.36 -8.71
CA ILE A 20 -23.70 -10.84 -8.13
C ILE A 20 -23.20 -12.07 -8.91
N GLU A 21 -24.07 -13.06 -9.15
CA GLU A 21 -23.72 -14.27 -9.91
C GLU A 21 -23.30 -13.93 -11.35
N TYR A 22 -24.01 -13.00 -12.00
CA TYR A 22 -23.60 -12.50 -13.31
C TYR A 22 -22.17 -11.95 -13.30
N ALA A 23 -21.77 -11.20 -12.27
CA ALA A 23 -20.42 -10.65 -12.17
C ALA A 23 -19.35 -11.73 -11.93
N TYR A 24 -19.70 -12.84 -11.29
CA TYR A 24 -18.85 -14.03 -11.22
C TYR A 24 -18.69 -14.68 -12.60
N ASP A 25 -19.78 -14.89 -13.33
CA ASP A 25 -19.77 -15.50 -14.67
C ASP A 25 -18.97 -14.68 -15.69
N GLN A 26 -18.97 -13.34 -15.57
CA GLN A 26 -18.16 -12.46 -16.40
C GLN A 26 -16.66 -12.43 -16.00
N GLY A 27 -16.29 -13.05 -14.89
CA GLY A 27 -14.92 -13.09 -14.38
C GLY A 27 -14.41 -11.75 -13.80
N TRP A 28 -15.31 -10.80 -13.52
CA TRP A 28 -14.98 -9.47 -12.99
C TRP A 28 -14.59 -9.50 -11.51
N SER A 29 -15.06 -10.52 -10.78
CA SER A 29 -14.83 -10.69 -9.35
C SER A 29 -13.44 -11.23 -9.01
N ASP A 30 -12.91 -10.75 -7.89
CA ASP A 30 -11.72 -11.24 -7.20
C ASP A 30 -11.99 -12.45 -6.28
N GLY A 31 -13.16 -13.08 -6.40
CA GLY A 31 -13.64 -14.17 -5.55
C GLY A 31 -14.64 -13.71 -4.48
N LEU A 32 -14.73 -12.40 -4.21
CA LEU A 32 -15.71 -11.80 -3.31
C LEU A 32 -16.89 -11.20 -4.10
N PRO A 33 -18.09 -11.08 -3.50
CA PRO A 33 -19.23 -10.49 -4.19
C PRO A 33 -18.93 -9.04 -4.59
N LEU A 34 -19.46 -8.63 -5.75
CA LEU A 34 -19.32 -7.28 -6.26
C LEU A 34 -20.62 -6.50 -6.09
N VAL A 35 -20.49 -5.20 -5.83
CA VAL A 35 -21.64 -4.29 -5.93
C VAL A 35 -21.90 -4.00 -7.40
N PRO A 36 -23.14 -4.11 -7.91
CA PRO A 36 -23.45 -3.74 -9.28
C PRO A 36 -23.13 -2.26 -9.55
N ALA A 37 -22.19 -2.00 -10.46
CA ALA A 37 -21.78 -0.65 -10.84
C ALA A 37 -22.73 -0.07 -11.90
N THR A 38 -23.92 0.39 -11.49
CA THR A 38 -24.86 1.06 -12.40
C THR A 38 -24.31 2.40 -12.86
N ARG A 39 -24.87 2.94 -13.95
CA ARG A 39 -24.44 4.22 -14.49
C ARG A 39 -24.59 5.36 -13.50
N GLU A 40 -25.73 5.40 -12.82
CA GLU A 40 -26.03 6.41 -11.79
C GLU A 40 -25.05 6.32 -10.60
N LEU A 41 -24.64 5.11 -10.23
CA LEU A 41 -23.63 4.94 -9.19
C LEU A 41 -22.27 5.46 -9.66
N VAL A 42 -21.83 5.08 -10.86
CA VAL A 42 -20.55 5.53 -11.44
C VAL A 42 -20.51 7.05 -11.58
N ASP A 43 -21.60 7.69 -12.02
CA ASP A 43 -21.68 9.14 -12.16
C ASP A 43 -21.49 9.86 -10.82
N ARG A 44 -21.97 9.28 -9.71
CA ARG A 44 -21.70 9.81 -8.36
C ARG A 44 -20.22 9.73 -7.97
N PHE A 45 -19.53 8.66 -8.38
CA PHE A 45 -18.09 8.55 -8.16
C PHE A 45 -17.34 9.59 -8.99
N LEU A 46 -17.68 9.75 -10.27
CA LEU A 46 -17.09 10.76 -11.14
C LEU A 46 -17.28 12.18 -10.58
N ALA A 47 -18.49 12.50 -10.11
CA ALA A 47 -18.79 13.78 -9.47
C ALA A 47 -17.95 13.99 -8.19
N ALA A 48 -17.77 12.96 -7.36
CA ALA A 48 -16.94 13.05 -6.17
C ALA A 48 -15.44 13.23 -6.49
N GLY A 49 -14.96 12.65 -7.59
CA GLY A 49 -13.56 12.78 -8.03
C GLY A 49 -13.23 14.10 -8.71
N GLY A 50 -14.24 14.76 -9.31
CA GLY A 50 -14.08 16.07 -9.97
C GLY A 50 -13.14 16.05 -11.19
N ARG A 51 -12.99 14.90 -11.85
CA ARG A 51 -12.09 14.72 -13.01
C ARG A 51 -12.84 14.19 -14.24
N PRO A 52 -12.38 14.49 -15.47
CA PRO A 52 -12.99 13.97 -16.68
C PRO A 52 -12.98 12.44 -16.70
N ALA A 53 -14.08 11.84 -17.15
CA ALA A 53 -14.27 10.38 -17.17
C ALA A 53 -13.23 9.67 -18.06
N ASP A 54 -12.85 10.30 -19.17
CA ASP A 54 -11.92 9.81 -20.18
C ASP A 54 -10.45 10.13 -19.88
N GLU A 55 -10.15 10.88 -18.81
CA GLU A 55 -8.77 11.17 -18.41
C GLU A 55 -8.02 9.86 -18.13
N VAL A 56 -6.94 9.62 -18.88
CA VAL A 56 -6.04 8.48 -18.69
C VAL A 56 -5.13 8.75 -17.48
N ILE A 57 -5.23 7.89 -16.47
CA ILE A 57 -4.51 8.00 -15.19
C ILE A 57 -3.53 6.85 -14.96
N GLY A 58 -3.34 5.98 -15.96
CA GLY A 58 -2.32 4.94 -15.95
C GLY A 58 -2.26 4.21 -17.29
N HIS A 59 -1.08 3.71 -17.63
CA HIS A 59 -0.85 2.87 -18.80
C HIS A 59 0.15 1.76 -18.43
N LEU A 60 -0.18 0.52 -18.78
CA LEU A 60 0.69 -0.63 -18.56
C LEU A 60 1.16 -1.15 -19.93
N GLN A 61 2.38 -0.76 -20.29
CA GLN A 61 2.95 -1.00 -21.62
C GLN A 61 3.02 -2.49 -21.99
N GLN A 62 3.25 -3.36 -21.01
CA GLN A 62 3.43 -4.81 -21.23
C GLN A 62 2.19 -5.49 -21.81
N VAL A 63 1.01 -4.94 -21.52
CA VAL A 63 -0.29 -5.45 -21.98
C VAL A 63 -1.00 -4.48 -22.91
N ASP A 64 -0.38 -3.32 -23.18
CA ASP A 64 -0.93 -2.21 -23.96
C ASP A 64 -2.35 -1.81 -23.53
N ARG A 65 -2.54 -1.57 -22.22
CA ARG A 65 -3.83 -1.16 -21.66
C ARG A 65 -3.71 0.10 -20.81
N THR A 66 -4.77 0.89 -20.83
CA THR A 66 -4.89 2.13 -20.07
C THR A 66 -5.96 2.02 -18.99
N VAL A 67 -5.83 2.86 -17.97
CA VAL A 67 -6.86 3.09 -16.96
C VAL A 67 -7.31 4.52 -17.07
N THR A 68 -8.61 4.72 -17.26
CA THR A 68 -9.27 6.02 -17.19
C THR A 68 -9.87 6.25 -15.81
N VAL A 69 -10.22 7.51 -15.51
CA VAL A 69 -10.97 7.85 -14.29
C VAL A 69 -12.28 7.06 -14.21
N GLU A 70 -13.00 6.89 -15.33
CA GLU A 70 -14.22 6.09 -15.37
C GLU A 70 -13.98 4.61 -15.05
N LEU A 71 -12.93 3.99 -15.62
CA LEU A 71 -12.60 2.60 -15.31
C LEU A 71 -12.26 2.42 -13.83
N LEU A 72 -11.54 3.37 -13.24
CA LEU A 72 -11.26 3.37 -11.80
C LEU A 72 -12.55 3.55 -10.98
N ALA A 73 -13.47 4.42 -11.40
CA ALA A 73 -14.77 4.64 -10.74
C ALA A 73 -15.65 3.39 -10.76
N ILE A 74 -15.73 2.69 -11.90
CA ILE A 74 -16.45 1.42 -12.05
C ILE A 74 -15.89 0.38 -11.07
N ASN A 75 -14.56 0.23 -11.01
CA ASN A 75 -13.93 -0.75 -10.13
C ASN A 75 -14.05 -0.37 -8.65
N ALA A 76 -14.03 0.93 -8.31
CA ALA A 76 -14.29 1.40 -6.96
C ALA A 76 -15.74 1.14 -6.52
N ALA A 77 -16.71 1.37 -7.40
CA ALA A 77 -18.11 1.03 -7.16
C ALA A 77 -18.24 -0.48 -6.92
N MET A 78 -17.69 -1.32 -7.81
CA MET A 78 -17.72 -2.79 -7.68
C MET A 78 -17.06 -3.30 -6.38
N ALA A 79 -15.97 -2.66 -5.94
CA ALA A 79 -15.31 -2.99 -4.68
C ALA A 79 -16.18 -2.73 -3.45
N GLY A 80 -17.26 -1.95 -3.59
CA GLY A 80 -18.11 -1.50 -2.50
C GLY A 80 -17.58 -0.24 -1.82
N CYS A 81 -16.76 0.58 -2.49
CA CYS A 81 -16.47 1.93 -2.01
C CYS A 81 -17.77 2.75 -1.89
N ARG A 82 -17.74 3.79 -1.06
CA ARG A 82 -18.69 4.88 -1.21
C ARG A 82 -18.08 5.94 -2.16
N PRO A 83 -18.88 6.74 -2.88
CA PRO A 83 -18.35 7.79 -3.75
C PRO A 83 -17.37 8.74 -3.04
N GLU A 84 -17.58 9.03 -1.76
CA GLU A 84 -16.71 9.91 -0.96
C GLU A 84 -15.29 9.35 -0.77
N TYR A 85 -15.08 8.04 -1.00
CA TYR A 85 -13.75 7.42 -0.95
C TYR A 85 -12.97 7.62 -2.24
N PHE A 86 -13.65 7.98 -3.34
CA PHE A 86 -13.07 8.00 -4.66
C PHE A 86 -11.88 8.98 -4.82
N PRO A 87 -11.86 10.17 -4.21
CA PRO A 87 -10.67 11.03 -4.21
C PRO A 87 -9.42 10.34 -3.64
N VAL A 88 -9.58 9.53 -2.60
CA VAL A 88 -8.47 8.75 -2.01
C VAL A 88 -8.07 7.60 -2.94
N VAL A 89 -9.02 6.93 -3.59
CA VAL A 89 -8.72 5.89 -4.60
C VAL A 89 -7.95 6.48 -5.78
N LEU A 90 -8.33 7.66 -6.28
CA LEU A 90 -7.61 8.39 -7.32
C LEU A 90 -6.19 8.76 -6.90
N ALA A 91 -6.02 9.32 -5.70
CA ALA A 91 -4.70 9.66 -5.17
C ALA A 91 -3.81 8.43 -4.97
N ALA A 92 -4.37 7.32 -4.45
CA ALA A 92 -3.66 6.06 -4.29
C ALA A 92 -3.24 5.47 -5.64
N TRP A 93 -4.12 5.49 -6.65
CA TRP A 93 -3.78 5.03 -7.99
C TRP A 93 -2.65 5.85 -8.61
N ARG A 94 -2.72 7.19 -8.50
CA ARG A 94 -1.66 8.10 -8.95
C ARG A 94 -0.35 7.93 -8.20
N ALA A 95 -0.39 7.64 -6.91
CA ALA A 95 0.79 7.36 -6.12
C ALA A 95 1.43 6.05 -6.57
N LEU A 96 0.62 5.02 -6.82
CA LEU A 96 1.10 3.74 -7.33
C LEU A 96 1.74 3.90 -8.70
N THR A 97 1.19 4.67 -9.64
CA THR A 97 1.81 4.85 -10.98
C THR A 97 3.15 5.57 -10.95
N LYS A 98 3.52 6.23 -9.84
CA LYS A 98 4.88 6.78 -9.62
C LYS A 98 5.87 5.73 -9.12
N GLU A 99 5.41 4.57 -8.65
CA GLU A 99 6.29 3.46 -8.26
C GLU A 99 6.82 2.75 -9.50
N ARG A 100 8.13 2.70 -9.68
CA ARG A 100 8.77 1.98 -10.79
C ARG A 100 8.28 0.52 -10.92
N ALA A 101 7.97 -0.11 -9.78
CA ALA A 101 7.47 -1.47 -9.73
C ALA A 101 6.15 -1.68 -10.50
N THR A 102 5.24 -0.70 -10.48
CA THR A 102 3.90 -0.85 -11.05
C THR A 102 3.89 -0.66 -12.56
N SER A 103 4.84 0.10 -13.11
CA SER A 103 5.01 0.31 -14.56
C SER A 103 5.89 -0.77 -15.20
N GLY A 104 6.59 -1.57 -14.40
CA GLY A 104 7.36 -2.75 -14.81
C GLY A 104 6.55 -4.04 -14.69
N GLY A 105 7.04 -4.97 -13.87
CA GLY A 105 6.44 -6.30 -13.71
C GLY A 105 5.75 -6.54 -12.36
N GLY A 106 5.58 -5.53 -11.51
CA GLY A 106 5.09 -5.70 -10.13
C GLY A 106 3.74 -6.41 -10.08
N TRP A 107 2.80 -5.99 -10.92
CA TRP A 107 1.46 -6.59 -10.98
C TRP A 107 1.44 -8.04 -11.44
N GLN A 108 2.41 -8.47 -12.25
CA GLN A 108 2.49 -9.83 -12.82
C GLN A 108 3.49 -10.71 -12.07
N SER A 109 4.09 -10.21 -10.99
CA SER A 109 5.23 -10.85 -10.37
C SER A 109 4.88 -12.17 -9.69
N THR A 110 5.78 -13.16 -9.83
CA THR A 110 5.73 -14.43 -9.10
C THR A 110 5.83 -14.31 -7.59
N SER A 111 6.16 -13.13 -7.05
CA SER A 111 6.13 -12.86 -5.62
C SER A 111 4.78 -12.39 -5.09
N GLY A 112 3.84 -12.03 -5.98
CA GLY A 112 2.51 -11.54 -5.65
C GLY A 112 2.49 -10.32 -4.72
N PRO A 113 3.07 -9.18 -5.12
CA PRO A 113 3.24 -8.03 -4.26
C PRO A 113 1.95 -7.25 -4.00
N ALA A 114 1.84 -6.69 -2.80
CA ALA A 114 0.64 -6.01 -2.30
C ALA A 114 0.84 -4.50 -2.14
N PRO A 115 -0.06 -3.64 -2.62
CA PRO A 115 0.00 -2.22 -2.27
C PRO A 115 -0.18 -2.02 -0.75
N LEU A 116 0.80 -1.40 -0.12
CA LEU A 116 0.63 -0.67 1.13
C LEU A 116 0.14 0.73 0.78
N VAL A 117 -0.99 1.14 1.35
CA VAL A 117 -1.56 2.49 1.19
C VAL A 117 -1.64 3.13 2.57
N ILE A 118 -0.94 4.26 2.75
CA ILE A 118 -0.99 5.06 3.97
C ILE A 118 -1.68 6.38 3.62
N VAL A 119 -2.75 6.69 4.33
CA VAL A 119 -3.51 7.93 4.17
C VAL A 119 -3.17 8.88 5.31
N ASN A 120 -2.95 10.15 4.97
CA ASN A 120 -2.64 11.26 5.87
C ASN A 120 -3.70 12.37 5.80
N GLY A 121 -3.76 13.20 6.84
CA GLY A 121 -4.59 14.38 6.94
C GLY A 121 -6.00 14.14 7.51
N ALA A 122 -6.79 15.21 7.57
CA ALA A 122 -8.15 15.21 8.14
C ALA A 122 -9.10 14.22 7.42
N ILE A 123 -8.85 13.94 6.13
CA ILE A 123 -9.65 13.00 5.33
C ILE A 123 -9.72 11.59 5.94
N ARG A 124 -8.69 11.20 6.72
CA ARG A 124 -8.67 9.95 7.50
C ARG A 124 -9.91 9.84 8.39
N LYS A 125 -10.21 10.91 9.14
CA LYS A 125 -11.34 10.98 10.08
C LYS A 125 -12.66 11.19 9.36
N GLU A 126 -12.69 12.05 8.35
CA GLU A 126 -13.90 12.35 7.57
C GLU A 126 -14.48 11.10 6.90
N LEU A 127 -13.62 10.23 6.35
CA LEU A 127 -14.04 9.02 5.67
C LEU A 127 -14.12 7.79 6.58
N GLY A 128 -13.65 7.90 7.82
CA GLY A 128 -13.59 6.79 8.79
C GLY A 128 -12.54 5.74 8.43
N ILE A 129 -11.41 6.15 7.85
CA ILE A 129 -10.27 5.28 7.58
C ILE A 129 -9.59 4.96 8.91
N ASN A 130 -9.51 3.67 9.25
CA ASN A 130 -8.97 3.25 10.52
C ASN A 130 -7.47 3.48 10.61
N HIS A 131 -7.05 4.07 11.73
CA HIS A 131 -5.66 4.29 12.14
C HIS A 131 -5.34 3.62 13.47
N SER A 132 -6.32 3.01 14.14
CA SER A 132 -6.22 2.51 15.52
C SER A 132 -6.38 0.98 15.60
N GLY A 133 -6.90 0.45 16.70
CA GLY A 133 -7.01 -0.99 16.97
C GLY A 133 -7.56 -1.78 15.78
N GLY A 134 -6.90 -2.91 15.48
CA GLY A 134 -7.24 -3.73 14.31
C GLY A 134 -6.95 -3.04 12.97
N VAL A 135 -5.93 -2.19 12.87
CA VAL A 135 -5.64 -1.36 11.68
C VAL A 135 -5.50 -2.16 10.37
N PHE A 136 -4.97 -3.38 10.44
CA PHE A 136 -4.86 -4.32 9.31
C PHE A 136 -5.94 -5.42 9.33
N GLY A 137 -6.90 -5.32 10.24
CA GLY A 137 -8.00 -6.25 10.42
C GLY A 137 -9.27 -5.86 9.68
N PRO A 138 -10.30 -6.73 9.72
CA PRO A 138 -11.60 -6.44 9.13
C PRO A 138 -12.40 -5.43 9.97
N GLY A 139 -13.55 -5.01 9.45
CA GLY A 139 -14.53 -4.18 10.18
C GLY A 139 -14.57 -2.71 9.75
N PHE A 140 -13.61 -2.27 8.94
CA PHE A 140 -13.52 -0.89 8.46
C PHE A 140 -13.68 -0.86 6.94
N ARG A 141 -14.87 -0.47 6.48
CA ARG A 141 -15.23 -0.44 5.05
C ARG A 141 -14.19 0.30 4.18
N PRO A 142 -13.74 1.54 4.46
CA PRO A 142 -12.78 2.20 3.59
C PRO A 142 -11.44 1.47 3.50
N ASN A 143 -10.91 0.95 4.60
CA ASN A 143 -9.67 0.16 4.61
C ASN A 143 -9.81 -1.11 3.73
N ALA A 144 -10.97 -1.77 3.79
CA ALA A 144 -11.23 -2.98 3.02
C ALA A 144 -11.47 -2.71 1.53
N THR A 145 -12.14 -1.60 1.18
CA THR A 145 -12.62 -1.38 -0.19
C THR A 145 -11.69 -0.52 -1.04
N ILE A 146 -10.89 0.38 -0.47
CA ILE A 146 -9.93 1.20 -1.23
C ILE A 146 -8.86 0.30 -1.89
N GLY A 147 -8.26 -0.61 -1.13
CA GLY A 147 -7.28 -1.55 -1.66
C GLY A 147 -7.90 -2.53 -2.66
N ARG A 148 -9.13 -2.98 -2.39
CA ARG A 148 -9.89 -3.83 -3.30
C ARG A 148 -10.22 -3.12 -4.62
N ALA A 149 -10.54 -1.83 -4.61
CA ALA A 149 -10.76 -1.04 -5.82
C ALA A 149 -9.51 -0.99 -6.72
N ILE A 150 -8.33 -0.87 -6.12
CA ILE A 150 -7.04 -0.96 -6.83
C ILE A 150 -6.89 -2.35 -7.45
N GLY A 151 -7.12 -3.41 -6.67
CA GLY A 151 -7.04 -4.80 -7.15
C GLY A 151 -8.00 -5.11 -8.29
N LEU A 152 -9.25 -4.67 -8.20
CA LEU A 152 -10.24 -4.83 -9.27
C LEU A 152 -9.84 -4.02 -10.51
N THR A 153 -9.26 -2.83 -10.36
CA THR A 153 -8.73 -2.05 -11.49
C THR A 153 -7.60 -2.79 -12.20
N VAL A 154 -6.63 -3.32 -11.45
CA VAL A 154 -5.54 -4.15 -12.01
C VAL A 154 -6.11 -5.38 -12.73
N ARG A 155 -7.11 -6.05 -12.14
CA ARG A 155 -7.76 -7.21 -12.73
C ARG A 155 -8.54 -6.89 -14.00
N ASN A 156 -9.41 -5.87 -13.95
CA ASN A 156 -10.44 -5.64 -14.96
C ASN A 156 -9.96 -4.69 -16.06
N ALA A 157 -9.19 -3.65 -15.72
CA ALA A 157 -8.67 -2.72 -16.71
C ALA A 157 -7.37 -3.24 -17.33
N TYR A 158 -6.40 -3.69 -16.54
CA TYR A 158 -5.17 -4.29 -17.10
C TYR A 158 -5.31 -5.75 -17.51
N GLY A 159 -6.37 -6.45 -17.09
CA GLY A 159 -6.56 -7.87 -17.44
C GLY A 159 -5.68 -8.81 -16.63
N ILE A 160 -5.11 -8.37 -15.50
CA ILE A 160 -4.17 -9.16 -14.72
C ILE A 160 -4.93 -10.11 -13.80
N ARG A 161 -5.09 -11.36 -14.25
CA ARG A 161 -5.90 -12.40 -13.59
C ARG A 161 -5.05 -13.60 -13.15
N PRO A 162 -5.36 -14.24 -12.00
CA PRO A 162 -4.67 -15.46 -11.55
C PRO A 162 -4.68 -16.55 -12.62
N HIS A 163 -3.56 -17.27 -12.74
CA HIS A 163 -3.34 -18.32 -13.75
C HIS A 163 -3.28 -17.84 -15.21
N GLU A 164 -3.36 -16.53 -15.44
CA GLU A 164 -3.13 -15.88 -16.74
C GLU A 164 -1.90 -14.97 -16.64
N LEU A 165 -2.08 -13.69 -16.31
CA LEU A 165 -0.99 -12.71 -16.19
C LEU A 165 -0.54 -12.51 -14.74
N GLU A 166 -1.36 -12.85 -13.76
CA GLU A 166 -0.96 -12.87 -12.35
C GLU A 166 -0.30 -14.22 -12.03
N GLN A 167 0.99 -14.17 -11.72
CA GLN A 167 1.85 -15.36 -11.59
C GLN A 167 2.34 -15.61 -10.16
N ALA A 168 1.74 -14.96 -9.14
CA ALA A 168 2.10 -15.17 -7.74
C ALA A 168 2.23 -16.66 -7.38
N THR A 169 3.38 -17.04 -6.82
CA THR A 169 3.66 -18.40 -6.34
C THR A 169 2.80 -18.74 -5.13
N GLN A 170 2.63 -17.77 -4.24
CA GLN A 170 1.72 -17.82 -3.08
C GLN A 170 0.97 -16.50 -2.93
N GLY A 171 1.69 -15.38 -3.08
CA GLY A 171 1.17 -14.03 -2.89
C GLY A 171 1.06 -13.65 -1.42
N LEU A 172 1.00 -12.35 -1.15
CA LEU A 172 0.91 -11.84 0.22
C LEU A 172 -0.53 -11.96 0.77
N PRO A 173 -0.75 -12.58 1.95
CA PRO A 173 -2.07 -12.59 2.58
C PRO A 173 -2.59 -11.16 2.81
N GLY A 174 -3.81 -10.87 2.36
CA GLY A 174 -4.38 -9.53 2.46
C GLY A 174 -3.89 -8.54 1.38
N ARG A 175 -3.41 -9.03 0.22
CA ARG A 175 -2.86 -8.23 -0.89
C ARG A 175 -3.66 -6.98 -1.28
N TRP A 176 -4.96 -6.94 -1.05
CA TRP A 176 -5.84 -5.83 -1.41
C TRP A 176 -6.49 -5.14 -0.19
N SER A 177 -5.94 -5.33 1.00
CA SER A 177 -6.50 -4.78 2.25
C SER A 177 -5.47 -4.10 3.15
N ILE A 178 -4.23 -3.86 2.67
CA ILE A 178 -3.19 -3.16 3.44
C ILE A 178 -3.32 -1.65 3.24
N VAL A 179 -4.47 -1.13 3.65
CA VAL A 179 -4.79 0.29 3.63
C VAL A 179 -4.96 0.77 5.06
N VAL A 180 -4.21 1.78 5.45
CA VAL A 180 -4.25 2.35 6.80
C VAL A 180 -4.25 3.86 6.74
N ALA A 181 -4.87 4.46 7.75
CA ALA A 181 -4.63 5.85 8.09
C ALA A 181 -3.44 5.91 9.06
N GLU A 182 -2.52 6.87 8.91
CA GLU A 182 -1.52 7.12 9.94
C GLU A 182 -2.22 7.59 11.22
N ASN A 183 -1.77 7.19 12.40
CA ASN A 183 -2.27 7.65 13.69
C ASN A 183 -1.55 8.96 14.07
N GLU A 184 -1.91 10.06 13.41
CA GLU A 184 -1.29 11.38 13.61
C GLU A 184 -1.54 11.93 15.03
N GLU A 185 -2.59 11.46 15.70
CA GLU A 185 -2.97 11.90 17.04
C GLU A 185 -2.08 11.30 18.14
N GLU A 186 -1.59 10.08 17.94
CA GLU A 186 -0.65 9.41 18.85
C GLU A 186 0.77 9.29 18.30
N SER A 187 1.02 9.76 17.07
CA SER A 187 2.36 9.91 16.51
C SER A 187 3.11 11.02 17.25
N PRO A 188 4.37 10.79 17.67
CA PRO A 188 5.21 11.85 18.22
C PRO A 188 5.85 12.73 17.14
N TRP A 189 5.70 12.38 15.86
CA TRP A 189 6.25 13.11 14.71
C TRP A 189 5.12 13.69 13.85
N PRO A 190 5.39 14.72 13.03
CA PRO A 190 4.42 15.24 12.07
C PRO A 190 3.89 14.14 11.14
N PRO A 191 2.74 14.35 10.47
CA PRO A 191 2.24 13.41 9.46
C PRO A 191 3.33 13.01 8.47
N LEU A 192 3.42 11.74 8.10
CA LEU A 192 4.43 11.21 7.19
C LEU A 192 4.46 11.97 5.86
N ALA A 193 3.29 12.30 5.32
CA ALA A 193 3.22 13.13 4.12
C ALA A 193 3.81 14.53 4.33
N GLU A 194 3.60 15.16 5.49
CA GLU A 194 4.14 16.47 5.81
C GLU A 194 5.66 16.45 5.97
N ASP A 195 6.21 15.42 6.63
CA ASP A 195 7.66 15.18 6.72
C ASP A 195 8.30 14.98 5.33
N LEU A 196 7.53 14.48 4.36
CA LEU A 196 7.91 14.31 2.95
C LEU A 196 7.57 15.54 2.09
N GLY A 197 7.15 16.66 2.70
CA GLY A 197 6.93 17.94 2.04
C GLY A 197 5.53 18.16 1.45
N VAL A 198 4.55 17.30 1.78
CA VAL A 198 3.16 17.42 1.32
C VAL A 198 2.22 17.54 2.52
N PRO A 199 1.88 18.77 2.96
CA PRO A 199 0.97 18.97 4.09
C PRO A 199 -0.48 18.65 3.69
N GLY A 200 -1.31 18.39 4.70
CA GLY A 200 -2.75 18.16 4.52
C GLY A 200 -3.09 16.74 4.09
N ASN A 201 -4.13 16.60 3.27
CA ASN A 201 -4.64 15.29 2.85
C ASN A 201 -3.74 14.70 1.76
N ALA A 202 -3.16 13.54 2.03
CA ALA A 202 -2.24 12.88 1.09
C ALA A 202 -2.30 11.36 1.21
N VAL A 203 -1.80 10.70 0.18
CA VAL A 203 -1.64 9.25 0.12
C VAL A 203 -0.18 8.92 -0.21
N ILE A 204 0.36 7.92 0.49
CA ILE A 204 1.66 7.33 0.24
C ILE A 204 1.44 5.85 -0.11
N THR A 205 2.14 5.37 -1.12
CA THR A 205 2.02 3.96 -1.53
C THR A 205 3.37 3.33 -1.83
N THR A 206 3.46 2.02 -1.64
CA THR A 206 4.49 1.17 -2.26
C THR A 206 3.97 -0.25 -2.42
N LEU A 207 4.65 -1.07 -3.22
CA LEU A 207 4.36 -2.50 -3.33
C LEU A 207 5.19 -3.28 -2.31
N LEU A 208 4.53 -4.04 -1.44
CA LEU A 208 5.13 -4.92 -0.47
C LEU A 208 5.37 -6.31 -1.05
N ARG A 209 6.50 -6.91 -0.68
CA ARG A 209 6.82 -8.31 -0.92
C ARG A 209 6.49 -9.17 0.31
N THR A 210 6.77 -8.67 1.51
CA THR A 210 6.46 -9.34 2.78
C THR A 210 6.02 -8.33 3.82
N CYS A 211 5.23 -8.77 4.79
CA CYS A 211 4.95 -8.05 6.02
C CYS A 211 5.01 -9.02 7.20
N GLU A 212 5.55 -8.56 8.33
CA GLU A 212 5.79 -9.38 9.51
C GLU A 212 5.50 -8.57 10.76
N PHE A 213 4.80 -9.17 11.72
CA PHE A 213 4.53 -8.52 12.99
C PHE A 213 5.65 -8.84 13.97
N VAL A 214 6.16 -7.79 14.63
CA VAL A 214 7.17 -7.85 15.67
C VAL A 214 6.48 -7.49 16.98
N ASP A 215 6.44 -8.45 17.90
CA ASP A 215 5.91 -8.28 19.26
C ASP A 215 7.06 -7.92 20.19
N ASN A 216 7.06 -6.69 20.68
CA ASN A 216 8.08 -6.24 21.61
C ASN A 216 7.48 -5.42 22.76
N ARG A 217 6.85 -6.14 23.68
CA ARG A 217 6.38 -5.60 24.97
C ARG A 217 7.41 -5.72 26.10
N HIS A 218 8.63 -6.13 25.79
CA HIS A 218 9.57 -6.69 26.76
C HIS A 218 10.72 -5.76 27.14
N THR A 219 10.92 -4.67 26.41
CA THR A 219 11.98 -3.70 26.68
C THR A 219 11.47 -2.27 26.77
N SER A 220 12.15 -1.47 27.59
CA SER A 220 12.03 -0.01 27.63
C SER A 220 13.27 0.68 27.06
N ASP A 221 14.20 -0.08 26.48
CA ASP A 221 15.41 0.43 25.84
C ASP A 221 15.12 0.64 24.34
N PRO A 222 15.32 1.86 23.81
CA PRO A 222 15.03 2.18 22.42
C PRO A 222 15.90 1.39 21.43
N GLU A 223 17.17 1.13 21.76
CA GLU A 223 18.08 0.41 20.87
C GLU A 223 17.78 -1.10 20.87
N GLN A 224 17.34 -1.66 22.00
CA GLN A 224 16.86 -3.05 22.02
C GLN A 224 15.59 -3.23 21.18
N LEU A 225 14.68 -2.25 21.20
CA LEU A 225 13.51 -2.25 20.31
C LEU A 225 13.92 -2.15 18.83
N LEU A 226 14.82 -1.21 18.51
CA LEU A 226 15.30 -1.05 17.14
C LEU A 226 16.07 -2.29 16.64
N ALA A 227 16.81 -2.97 17.52
CA ALA A 227 17.53 -4.20 17.20
C ALA A 227 16.58 -5.33 16.78
N ASP A 228 15.39 -5.43 17.37
CA ASP A 228 14.37 -6.42 17.02
C ASP A 228 13.79 -6.17 15.61
N PHE A 229 13.53 -4.89 15.28
CA PHE A 229 13.19 -4.50 13.91
C PHE A 229 14.33 -4.76 12.93
N ALA A 230 15.57 -4.42 13.30
CA ALA A 230 16.72 -4.64 12.45
C ALA A 230 17.03 -6.12 12.23
N ASP A 231 16.77 -7.00 13.19
CA ASP A 231 16.89 -8.45 13.00
C ASP A 231 15.84 -8.98 12.02
N SER A 232 14.59 -8.52 12.16
CA SER A 232 13.49 -8.85 11.24
C SER A 232 13.78 -8.35 9.81
N ILE A 233 14.28 -7.13 9.67
CA ILE A 233 14.76 -6.56 8.40
C ILE A 233 16.06 -7.22 7.93
N GLY A 234 16.89 -7.77 8.82
CA GLY A 234 18.13 -8.46 8.49
C GLY A 234 17.94 -9.92 8.11
N ARG A 235 16.75 -10.50 8.33
CA ARG A 235 16.55 -11.95 8.17
C ARG A 235 16.94 -12.45 6.78
N SER A 236 17.73 -13.53 6.76
CA SER A 236 18.34 -14.04 5.54
C SER A 236 17.31 -14.56 4.54
N GLY A 237 16.17 -15.07 5.01
CA GLY A 237 15.08 -15.58 4.16
C GLY A 237 14.54 -14.55 3.15
N ALA A 238 14.54 -13.26 3.50
CA ALA A 238 14.06 -12.20 2.63
C ALA A 238 15.16 -11.47 1.84
N TRP A 239 16.41 -11.92 1.98
CA TRP A 239 17.54 -11.43 1.20
C TRP A 239 17.48 -11.98 -0.22
N ILE A 240 17.12 -11.14 -1.20
CA ILE A 240 17.02 -11.54 -2.62
C ILE A 240 18.01 -10.74 -3.46
N PHE A 241 18.08 -9.44 -3.21
CA PHE A 241 19.00 -8.51 -3.85
C PHE A 241 19.80 -7.79 -2.77
N LYS A 242 20.95 -7.24 -3.17
CA LYS A 242 21.62 -6.23 -2.37
C LYS A 242 20.70 -5.01 -2.22
N HIS A 243 20.61 -4.47 -1.01
CA HIS A 243 19.85 -3.25 -0.72
C HIS A 243 18.32 -3.36 -0.93
N ALA A 244 17.71 -4.45 -0.45
CA ALA A 244 16.26 -4.62 -0.51
C ALA A 244 15.53 -3.68 0.47
N GLY A 245 14.82 -2.68 -0.06
CA GLY A 245 14.09 -1.70 0.74
C GLY A 245 13.07 -2.31 1.72
N ALA A 246 12.95 -1.67 2.89
CA ALA A 246 12.05 -2.06 3.96
C ALA A 246 11.56 -0.82 4.71
N GLY A 247 10.54 -1.01 5.54
CA GLY A 247 10.00 0.01 6.42
C GLY A 247 9.37 -0.60 7.65
N VAL A 248 8.91 0.27 8.55
CA VAL A 248 8.18 -0.09 9.77
C VAL A 248 6.89 0.72 9.87
N VAL A 249 5.80 0.05 10.23
CA VAL A 249 4.58 0.67 10.73
C VAL A 249 4.54 0.42 12.23
N LEU A 250 4.90 1.45 12.99
CA LEU A 250 5.04 1.40 14.43
C LEU A 250 3.68 1.50 15.12
N CYS A 251 3.44 0.68 16.14
CA CYS A 251 2.39 0.99 17.10
C CYS A 251 2.76 2.26 17.90
N PRO A 252 1.78 2.97 18.48
CA PRO A 252 2.07 4.23 19.14
C PRO A 252 3.02 4.11 20.34
N GLU A 253 3.01 3.01 21.12
CA GLU A 253 3.96 2.86 22.24
C GLU A 253 5.41 2.81 21.77
N HIS A 254 5.69 2.09 20.69
CA HIS A 254 7.03 2.00 20.11
C HIS A 254 7.49 3.36 19.59
N ALA A 255 6.64 4.07 18.85
CA ALA A 255 6.94 5.42 18.38
C ALA A 255 7.22 6.38 19.56
N GLN A 256 6.37 6.36 20.59
CA GLN A 256 6.50 7.20 21.78
C GLN A 256 7.71 6.83 22.65
N LEU A 257 8.16 5.58 22.65
CA LEU A 257 9.40 5.17 23.31
C LEU A 257 10.61 5.80 22.62
N LEU A 258 10.68 5.67 21.29
CA LEU A 258 11.77 6.20 20.48
C LEU A 258 11.86 7.73 20.57
N ALA A 259 10.72 8.42 20.45
CA ALA A 259 10.69 9.87 20.57
C ALA A 259 11.11 10.37 21.96
N ARG A 260 10.72 9.66 23.04
CA ARG A 260 11.18 10.00 24.40
C ARG A 260 12.69 9.83 24.59
N ALA A 261 13.30 8.93 23.83
CA ALA A 261 14.75 8.78 23.76
C ALA A 261 15.43 9.78 22.81
N GLY A 262 14.68 10.69 22.19
CA GLY A 262 15.21 11.75 21.32
C GLY A 262 15.30 11.41 19.84
N TYR A 263 14.80 10.24 19.41
CA TYR A 263 14.83 9.86 18.00
C TYR A 263 13.80 10.65 17.17
N SER A 264 14.26 11.29 16.11
CA SER A 264 13.37 11.70 15.01
C SER A 264 13.01 10.50 14.13
N ARG A 265 11.98 10.64 13.29
CA ARG A 265 11.62 9.64 12.26
C ARG A 265 12.83 9.28 11.37
N ARG A 266 13.66 10.28 11.02
CA ARG A 266 14.88 10.10 10.22
C ARG A 266 15.98 9.36 10.97
N ASP A 267 16.10 9.57 12.28
CA ASP A 267 17.09 8.86 13.10
C ASP A 267 16.75 7.38 13.22
N VAL A 268 15.46 7.05 13.37
CA VAL A 268 14.98 5.66 13.32
C VAL A 268 15.35 5.01 11.98
N ALA A 269 15.04 5.65 10.86
CA ALA A 269 15.38 5.16 9.53
C ALA A 269 16.89 4.93 9.36
N ARG A 270 17.72 5.89 9.79
CA ARG A 270 19.18 5.79 9.73
C ARG A 270 19.73 4.65 10.58
N TRP A 271 19.24 4.52 11.81
CA TRP A 271 19.65 3.44 12.70
C TRP A 271 19.35 2.08 12.08
N LEU A 272 18.14 1.90 11.50
CA LEU A 272 17.78 0.67 10.82
C LEU A 272 18.68 0.38 9.61
N VAL A 273 19.08 1.40 8.84
CA VAL A 273 20.03 1.21 7.72
C VAL A 273 21.39 0.73 8.21
N GLU A 274 21.90 1.30 9.29
CA GLU A 274 23.21 0.97 9.87
C GLU A 274 23.25 -0.44 10.49
N HIS A 275 22.13 -0.92 11.03
CA HIS A 275 22.10 -2.13 11.85
C HIS A 275 21.35 -3.32 11.23
N SER A 276 20.61 -3.13 10.14
CA SER A 276 19.87 -4.22 9.49
C SER A 276 20.73 -4.98 8.49
N GLY A 277 21.23 -6.15 8.85
CA GLY A 277 22.13 -6.91 7.98
C GLY A 277 22.52 -8.28 8.51
N ARG A 278 23.43 -8.92 7.78
CA ARG A 278 24.02 -10.23 8.12
C ARG A 278 25.50 -10.24 7.80
N THR A 279 26.26 -11.05 8.51
CA THR A 279 27.66 -11.28 8.11
C THR A 279 27.71 -12.12 6.84
N THR A 280 28.81 -12.02 6.09
CA THR A 280 29.08 -12.88 4.94
C THR A 280 28.95 -14.36 5.31
N ALA A 281 29.46 -14.79 6.47
CA ALA A 281 29.32 -16.16 6.96
C ALA A 281 27.85 -16.59 7.12
N GLN A 282 27.00 -15.73 7.69
CA GLN A 282 25.56 -16.01 7.84
C GLN A 282 24.85 -16.14 6.48
N LEU A 283 25.20 -15.28 5.52
CA LEU A 283 24.66 -15.38 4.16
C LEU A 283 25.18 -16.63 3.44
N GLN A 284 26.46 -16.97 3.59
CA GLN A 284 27.08 -18.16 3.01
C GLN A 284 26.42 -19.45 3.53
N ALA A 285 26.10 -19.50 4.83
CA ALA A 285 25.42 -20.62 5.46
C ALA A 285 24.04 -20.93 4.85
N VAL A 286 23.41 -19.95 4.20
CA VAL A 286 22.13 -20.11 3.49
C VAL A 286 22.25 -19.92 1.96
N GLY A 287 23.47 -19.87 1.42
CA GLY A 287 23.74 -19.75 -0.01
C GLY A 287 23.43 -18.38 -0.63
N LYS A 288 23.47 -17.30 0.15
CA LYS A 288 23.13 -15.92 -0.25
C LYS A 288 24.29 -14.93 -0.19
N ASP A 289 25.51 -15.42 -0.01
CA ASP A 289 26.77 -14.66 0.01
C ASP A 289 27.13 -13.99 -1.32
N ASN A 290 26.39 -14.26 -2.39
CA ASN A 290 26.59 -13.66 -3.71
C ASN A 290 25.27 -13.14 -4.31
N ALA A 291 24.44 -12.48 -3.50
CA ALA A 291 23.15 -11.92 -3.91
C ALA A 291 23.27 -10.72 -4.90
N GLU A 292 24.49 -10.36 -5.30
CA GLU A 292 24.76 -9.35 -6.33
C GLU A 292 24.62 -9.91 -7.76
N GLN A 293 24.79 -11.22 -7.94
CA GLN A 293 24.68 -11.87 -9.23
C GLN A 293 23.30 -12.52 -9.38
N ASN A 294 22.53 -12.10 -10.39
CA ASN A 294 21.30 -12.80 -10.76
C ASN A 294 21.63 -14.23 -11.22
N GLY A 295 21.32 -15.25 -10.40
CA GLY A 295 21.52 -16.65 -10.78
C GLY A 295 21.73 -17.61 -9.61
N VAL A 296 22.00 -18.88 -9.94
CA VAL A 296 22.37 -19.91 -8.96
C VAL A 296 23.80 -19.69 -8.50
N ARG A 297 24.00 -19.58 -7.19
CA ARG A 297 25.32 -19.44 -6.59
C ARG A 297 26.12 -20.74 -6.72
N PHE A 298 27.38 -20.61 -7.16
CA PHE A 298 28.38 -21.68 -7.09
C PHE A 298 29.39 -21.38 -5.96
N PRO A 299 29.81 -22.36 -5.14
CA PRO A 299 30.74 -22.11 -4.04
C PRO A 299 32.11 -21.60 -4.53
N GLY A 300 32.75 -20.70 -3.78
CA GLY A 300 34.19 -20.41 -3.95
C GLY A 300 34.65 -18.96 -4.01
N GLN A 301 33.80 -17.96 -3.72
CA GLN A 301 34.26 -16.57 -3.65
C GLN A 301 34.69 -16.24 -2.22
N GLY A 302 36.00 -16.06 -2.02
CA GLY A 302 36.61 -15.78 -0.72
C GLY A 302 36.38 -14.35 -0.28
N GLU A 303 35.22 -14.07 0.30
CA GLU A 303 34.97 -12.85 1.06
C GLU A 303 35.32 -13.04 2.55
N ASP A 304 35.60 -11.93 3.25
CA ASP A 304 35.76 -11.91 4.70
C ASP A 304 34.47 -12.40 5.38
N PRO A 305 34.51 -13.53 6.14
CA PRO A 305 33.35 -14.11 6.81
C PRO A 305 32.66 -13.16 7.79
N GLU A 306 33.40 -12.25 8.42
CA GLU A 306 32.90 -11.34 9.46
C GLU A 306 32.40 -10.01 8.90
N ARG A 307 32.60 -9.74 7.60
CA ARG A 307 32.11 -8.53 6.96
C ARG A 307 30.60 -8.42 7.12
N PHE A 308 30.14 -7.33 7.73
CA PHE A 308 28.72 -6.99 7.81
C PHE A 308 28.22 -6.53 6.44
N GLN A 309 27.18 -7.21 5.95
CA GLN A 309 26.48 -6.87 4.73
C GLN A 309 25.17 -6.18 5.12
N PRO A 310 24.98 -4.88 4.80
CA PRO A 310 23.74 -4.18 5.10
C PRO A 310 22.63 -4.53 4.10
N THR A 311 21.42 -4.66 4.62
CA THR A 311 20.22 -4.98 3.84
C THR A 311 19.62 -3.77 3.18
N LEU A 312 19.77 -2.60 3.80
CA LEU A 312 19.26 -1.32 3.35
C LEU A 312 20.43 -0.45 2.89
N ALA A 313 20.16 0.56 2.07
CA ALA A 313 21.18 1.49 1.58
C ALA A 313 20.89 2.95 1.92
N ASP A 314 19.62 3.35 1.93
CA ASP A 314 19.22 4.74 1.96
C ASP A 314 18.12 4.96 3.02
N PRO A 315 18.38 5.77 4.06
CA PRO A 315 17.36 6.08 5.06
C PRO A 315 16.16 6.86 4.48
N ASP A 316 16.32 7.57 3.36
CA ASP A 316 15.22 8.29 2.69
C ASP A 316 14.22 7.33 2.05
N LYS A 317 14.59 6.06 1.93
CA LYS A 317 13.76 4.98 1.40
C LYS A 317 13.12 4.11 2.47
N VAL A 318 13.35 4.39 3.76
CA VAL A 318 12.75 3.62 4.86
C VAL A 318 11.48 4.32 5.34
N ILE A 319 10.31 3.70 5.10
CA ILE A 319 9.05 4.17 5.65
C ILE A 319 9.07 3.95 7.16
N VAL A 320 8.78 4.99 7.94
CA VAL A 320 8.54 4.91 9.38
C VAL A 320 7.21 5.59 9.65
N ALA A 321 6.13 4.82 9.64
CA ALA A 321 4.78 5.30 9.87
C ALA A 321 4.28 4.90 11.26
N VAL A 322 3.29 5.60 11.81
CA VAL A 322 2.65 5.22 13.07
C VAL A 322 1.21 4.81 12.80
N ALA A 323 0.80 3.61 13.23
CA ALA A 323 -0.59 3.18 13.13
C ALA A 323 -0.89 2.07 14.14
N GLY A 324 -2.18 1.83 14.43
CA GLY A 324 -2.61 0.89 15.45
C GLY A 324 -2.89 1.58 16.78
N SER A 325 -3.05 0.77 17.84
CA SER A 325 -3.46 1.22 19.16
C SER A 325 -2.43 0.90 20.23
N ARG A 326 -2.48 1.63 21.34
CA ARG A 326 -1.70 1.34 22.53
C ARG A 326 -2.22 0.14 23.31
N ASN A 327 -1.73 -1.04 23.00
CA ASN A 327 -2.15 -2.27 23.65
C ASN A 327 -1.00 -3.27 23.84
N ALA A 328 -0.56 -3.92 22.76
CA ALA A 328 0.23 -5.14 22.83
C ALA A 328 1.71 -4.96 22.45
N GLY A 329 2.15 -3.74 22.11
CA GLY A 329 3.53 -3.50 21.61
C GLY A 329 3.81 -4.28 20.33
N ILE A 330 2.91 -4.23 19.35
CA ILE A 330 3.04 -4.98 18.09
C ILE A 330 3.16 -3.99 16.92
N SER A 331 4.32 -3.97 16.28
CA SER A 331 4.57 -3.20 15.05
C SER A 331 4.68 -4.12 13.85
N MET A 332 4.57 -3.58 12.65
CA MET A 332 4.77 -4.31 11.41
C MET A 332 6.06 -3.89 10.73
N VAL A 333 6.94 -4.85 10.45
CA VAL A 333 8.04 -4.70 9.51
C VAL A 333 7.51 -5.04 8.12
N VAL A 334 7.81 -4.20 7.14
CA VAL A 334 7.43 -4.41 5.74
C VAL A 334 8.66 -4.47 4.87
N ARG A 335 8.63 -5.32 3.85
CA ARG A 335 9.63 -5.30 2.77
C ARG A 335 8.98 -4.93 1.48
N TYR A 336 9.68 -4.13 0.71
CA TYR A 336 9.19 -3.70 -0.58
C TYR A 336 9.49 -4.73 -1.66
N PHE A 337 8.70 -4.67 -2.71
CA PHE A 337 8.94 -5.39 -3.94
C PHE A 337 10.14 -4.81 -4.70
N ALA A 338 10.25 -3.48 -4.71
CA ALA A 338 11.34 -2.68 -5.27
C ALA A 338 11.47 -1.37 -4.47
N ASP A 339 12.40 -0.48 -4.83
CA ASP A 339 12.58 0.79 -4.14
C ASP A 339 11.31 1.66 -4.13
N TRP A 340 11.01 2.23 -2.97
CA TRP A 340 9.90 3.16 -2.79
C TRP A 340 10.19 4.53 -3.41
N SER A 341 9.21 5.13 -4.08
CA SER A 341 9.36 6.45 -4.72
C SER A 341 9.62 7.58 -3.72
N GLY A 342 9.18 7.44 -2.46
CA GLY A 342 9.27 8.53 -1.48
C GLY A 342 8.33 9.70 -1.79
N THR A 343 7.33 9.51 -2.65
CA THR A 343 6.50 10.61 -3.17
C THR A 343 5.05 10.53 -2.65
N PRO A 344 4.65 11.38 -1.70
CA PRO A 344 3.25 11.54 -1.36
C PRO A 344 2.45 12.15 -2.51
N VAL A 345 1.18 11.80 -2.61
CA VAL A 345 0.24 12.39 -3.58
C VAL A 345 -0.89 13.08 -2.81
N PRO A 346 -1.11 14.40 -3.02
CA PRO A 346 -2.24 15.09 -2.42
C PRO A 346 -3.58 14.49 -2.83
N VAL A 347 -4.53 14.45 -1.90
CA VAL A 347 -5.93 14.11 -2.17
C VAL A 347 -6.64 15.39 -2.61
N ILE A 348 -7.04 15.45 -3.89
CA ILE A 348 -7.72 16.59 -4.48
C ILE A 348 -9.22 16.31 -4.48
N GLY A 349 -9.99 17.14 -3.76
CA GLY A 349 -11.45 17.10 -3.79
C GLY A 349 -12.04 17.76 -5.05
N PRO A 350 -13.36 17.63 -5.28
CA PRO A 350 -14.00 18.07 -6.52
C PRO A 350 -13.90 19.58 -6.75
N GLU A 351 -13.94 20.40 -5.69
CA GLU A 351 -13.82 21.86 -5.78
C GLU A 351 -12.42 22.31 -6.23
N ALA A 352 -11.37 21.60 -5.82
CA ALA A 352 -10.00 21.90 -6.19
C ALA A 352 -9.61 21.33 -7.57
N ALA A 353 -10.20 20.19 -7.96
CA ALA A 353 -9.92 19.56 -9.25
C ALA A 353 -10.37 20.44 -10.43
N ALA A 354 -11.51 21.15 -10.30
CA ALA A 354 -12.01 22.10 -11.28
C ALA A 354 -11.04 23.26 -11.56
N ILE A 355 -10.25 23.68 -10.56
CA ILE A 355 -9.27 24.77 -10.67
C ILE A 355 -8.00 24.30 -11.37
N THR A 356 -7.54 23.07 -11.10
CA THR A 356 -6.30 22.52 -11.69
C THR A 356 -6.38 22.23 -13.19
N HIS A 357 -7.60 22.16 -13.76
CA HIS A 357 -7.79 21.87 -15.18
C HIS A 357 -7.66 23.12 -16.07
N ASP A 358 -7.68 24.32 -15.48
CA ASP A 358 -7.57 25.62 -16.19
C ASP A 358 -6.11 26.10 -16.34
N SER A 359 -5.15 25.39 -15.72
CA SER A 359 -3.72 25.63 -15.92
C SER A 359 -3.15 24.63 -16.93
N SER A 360 -3.21 24.98 -18.22
CA SER A 360 -2.50 24.27 -19.28
C SER A 360 -0.98 24.36 -19.06
N ILE A 361 -0.35 23.22 -18.77
CA ILE A 361 1.11 23.07 -18.82
C ILE A 361 1.46 22.63 -20.25
N PRO A 362 2.40 23.28 -20.97
CA PRO A 362 2.75 22.93 -22.34
C PRO A 362 3.42 21.55 -22.44
N GLU A 363 3.04 20.83 -23.48
CA GLU A 363 3.39 19.44 -23.79
C GLU A 363 4.77 19.31 -24.48
N GLU A 364 5.87 19.71 -23.81
CA GLU A 364 7.22 19.70 -24.42
C GLU A 364 8.32 18.98 -23.60
N ALA A 365 8.02 17.87 -22.92
CA ALA A 365 9.08 17.12 -22.22
C ALA A 365 8.93 15.59 -22.24
N LEU A 366 8.60 14.99 -23.39
CA LEU A 366 8.60 13.52 -23.55
C LEU A 366 9.45 12.96 -24.71
N HIS A 367 10.27 13.79 -25.36
CA HIS A 367 11.31 13.31 -26.27
C HIS A 367 12.65 13.99 -25.97
N GLY A 368 13.49 13.28 -25.21
CA GLY A 368 14.88 13.59 -24.92
C GLY A 368 15.60 12.34 -24.44
#